data_AF-H6QU71-F1
#
_entry.id   AF-H6QU71-F1
#
_cell.length_a   1.000
_cell.length_b   1.000
_cell.length_c   1.000
_cell.angle_alpha   90.00
_cell.angle_beta   90.00
_cell.angle_gamma   90.00
#
_symmetry.space_group_name_H-M   'P 1'
#
loop_
_entity.id
_entity.type
_entity.pdbx_description
1 polymer ?
#
loop_
_entity_poly.entity_id
_entity_poly.type
_entity_poly.pdbx_seq_one_letter_code
_entity_poly.pdbx_strand_id
1 'polypeptide(L)'
;MVYIENKHYYIFEPTHLKSGEVVIPTFFFKANRLLYAKCCMPQYKATESGKGLKIVIPDDIKFSDRLLTTVDIQEFDEMYSELYLDNHSSLADKCGGKMFEDQNGQELEIALPNPWRKKAQGKIIQHVPITLYSDDTSGNSSKQWNKHISFYFTLAGLHPHLTNQEYHCHFLGTSNGAGVLELVDLATDGHFAYDSLLKQDVLIMSVIMAFIAESPMHAEITSTSLPANANSPCRVCLLFVAKKVDKSLKGYVTDFMGLSDGLRQPRPRNWEETKTRLHQAWRDSKNKAKTSYDEETKKFGLKDNINVEYSCGEVPPEKQTRSEGGNQRD
;
A
#
# COMPACT_ATOMS: atom_id res chain seq x y z
N MET A 1 -7.03 3.50 14.21
CA MET A 1 -8.17 4.04 14.96
C MET A 1 -8.25 3.31 16.28
N VAL A 2 -8.64 4.00 17.35
CA VAL A 2 -8.96 3.39 18.66
C VAL A 2 -10.37 3.79 19.07
N TYR A 3 -11.05 2.89 19.77
CA TYR A 3 -12.43 3.07 20.21
C TYR A 3 -12.49 3.09 21.74
N ILE A 4 -13.04 4.15 22.31
CA ILE A 4 -13.06 4.45 23.75
C ILE A 4 -14.43 5.04 24.08
N GLU A 5 -15.19 4.43 24.98
CA GLU A 5 -16.47 5.00 25.47
C GLU A 5 -17.42 5.53 24.37
N ASN A 6 -17.65 4.75 23.30
CA ASN A 6 -18.44 5.14 22.12
C ASN A 6 -17.83 6.23 21.20
N LYS A 7 -16.60 6.64 21.44
CA LYS A 7 -15.85 7.59 20.61
C LYS A 7 -14.80 6.87 19.78
N HIS A 8 -14.59 7.36 18.56
CA HIS A 8 -13.58 6.85 17.64
C HIS A 8 -12.50 7.90 17.40
N TYR A 9 -11.26 7.57 17.76
CA TYR A 9 -10.10 8.44 17.54
C TYR A 9 -9.25 7.86 16.42
N TYR A 10 -8.95 8.70 15.43
CA TYR A 10 -8.15 8.33 14.27
C TYR A 10 -6.76 8.95 14.39
N ILE A 11 -5.79 8.31 13.73
CA ILE A 11 -4.52 8.99 13.48
C ILE A 11 -4.77 10.17 12.54
N PHE A 12 -3.93 11.19 12.66
CA PHE A 12 -4.02 12.40 11.85
C PHE A 12 -5.37 13.13 12.02
N GLU A 13 -5.92 13.13 13.24
CA GLU A 13 -7.04 13.98 13.64
C GLU A 13 -6.75 14.67 14.97
N PRO A 14 -7.11 15.95 15.14
CA PRO A 14 -7.04 16.62 16.43
C PRO A 14 -7.86 15.87 17.50
N THR A 15 -7.25 15.69 18.66
CA THR A 15 -7.82 15.00 19.83
C THR A 15 -7.51 15.83 21.06
N HIS A 16 -8.53 16.16 21.85
CA HIS A 16 -8.36 16.87 23.10
C HIS A 16 -8.16 15.88 24.24
N LEU A 17 -7.19 16.18 25.09
CA LEU A 17 -6.85 15.39 26.26
C LEU A 17 -7.56 15.94 27.50
N LYS A 18 -7.74 15.09 28.51
CA LYS A 18 -8.23 15.50 29.84
C LYS A 18 -7.37 16.59 30.50
N SER A 19 -6.11 16.73 30.08
CA SER A 19 -5.22 17.81 30.53
C SER A 19 -5.60 19.20 30.00
N GLY A 20 -6.46 19.29 28.98
CA GLY A 20 -6.76 20.54 28.27
C GLY A 20 -5.94 20.75 27.00
N GLU A 21 -5.01 19.85 26.68
CA GLU A 21 -4.15 19.97 25.50
C GLU A 21 -4.78 19.32 24.26
N VAL A 22 -4.66 19.97 23.10
CA VAL A 22 -5.05 19.37 21.81
C VAL A 22 -3.81 18.78 21.15
N VAL A 23 -3.86 17.48 20.87
CA VAL A 23 -2.77 16.71 20.25
C VAL A 23 -3.25 16.03 18.97
N ILE A 24 -2.32 15.60 18.11
CA ILE A 24 -2.64 14.80 16.92
C ILE A 24 -2.00 13.42 17.08
N PRO A 25 -2.79 12.34 17.27
CA PRO A 25 -2.27 10.98 17.29
C PRO A 25 -1.67 10.62 15.93
N THR A 26 -0.44 10.11 15.90
CA THR A 26 0.27 9.68 14.68
C THR A 26 0.43 8.17 14.63
N PHE A 27 0.61 7.53 15.79
CA PHE A 27 0.67 6.08 15.92
C PHE A 27 -0.14 5.59 17.12
N PHE A 28 -0.82 4.46 16.97
CA PHE A 28 -1.35 3.69 18.09
C PHE A 28 -0.51 2.44 18.29
N PHE A 29 -0.14 2.12 19.53
CA PHE A 29 0.70 0.97 19.82
C PHE A 29 0.37 0.37 21.19
N LYS A 30 0.62 -0.94 21.32
CA LYS A 30 0.39 -1.67 22.56
C LYS A 30 1.72 -1.92 23.26
N ALA A 31 1.84 -1.55 24.52
CA ALA A 31 2.99 -1.82 25.37
C ALA A 31 2.51 -2.32 26.74
N ASN A 32 3.12 -3.38 27.26
CA ASN A 32 2.72 -4.00 28.54
C ASN A 32 1.21 -4.25 28.67
N ARG A 33 0.57 -4.67 27.57
CA ARG A 33 -0.88 -4.91 27.43
C ARG A 33 -1.79 -3.67 27.45
N LEU A 34 -1.24 -2.48 27.69
CA LEU A 34 -1.96 -1.21 27.59
C LEU A 34 -1.78 -0.59 26.21
N LEU A 35 -2.75 0.24 25.82
CA LEU A 35 -2.78 0.90 24.52
C LEU A 35 -2.36 2.36 24.69
N TYR A 36 -1.47 2.82 23.84
CA TYR A 36 -0.92 4.17 23.87
C TYR A 36 -1.01 4.80 22.49
N ALA A 37 -0.95 6.12 22.47
CA ALA A 37 -0.74 6.91 21.27
C ALA A 37 0.62 7.61 21.33
N LYS A 38 1.32 7.64 20.20
CA LYS A 38 2.31 8.69 19.95
C LYS A 38 1.57 9.86 19.35
N CYS A 39 1.73 11.03 19.95
CA CYS A 39 1.05 12.24 19.51
C CYS A 39 2.06 13.35 19.25
N CYS A 40 1.84 14.12 18.18
CA CYS A 40 2.54 15.38 17.97
C CYS A 40 1.68 16.55 18.45
N MET A 41 2.34 17.64 18.85
CA MET A 41 1.69 18.90 19.13
C MET A 41 1.52 19.69 17.83
N PRO A 42 0.29 20.06 17.43
CA PRO A 42 0.09 20.89 16.26
C PRO A 42 0.60 22.32 16.48
N GLN A 43 1.05 22.95 15.40
CA GLN A 43 1.23 24.39 15.32
C GLN A 43 -0.01 25.03 14.70
N TYR A 44 -0.43 26.15 15.28
CA TYR A 44 -1.57 26.93 14.80
C TYR A 44 -1.08 28.20 14.11
N LYS A 45 -1.50 28.40 12.85
CA LYS A 45 -1.19 29.61 12.06
C LYS A 45 -2.49 30.25 11.60
N ALA A 46 -2.55 31.58 11.50
CA ALA A 46 -3.70 32.24 10.87
C ALA A 46 -3.69 31.98 9.36
N THR A 47 -4.86 31.88 8.73
CA THR A 47 -4.96 31.88 7.27
C THR A 47 -4.58 33.25 6.70
N GLU A 48 -4.19 33.32 5.42
CA GLU A 48 -3.88 34.59 4.73
C GLU A 48 -5.06 35.58 4.76
N SER A 49 -6.29 35.07 4.79
CA SER A 49 -7.52 35.85 4.93
C SER A 49 -7.76 36.40 6.35
N GLY A 50 -6.97 35.96 7.34
CA GLY A 50 -7.08 36.32 8.76
C GLY A 50 -8.33 35.77 9.49
N LYS A 51 -9.22 35.05 8.78
CA LYS A 51 -10.50 34.57 9.33
C LYS A 51 -10.51 33.10 9.74
N GLY A 52 -9.55 32.32 9.26
CA GLY A 52 -9.42 30.88 9.51
C GLY A 52 -8.14 30.51 10.26
N LEU A 53 -8.04 29.24 10.57
CA LEU A 53 -6.98 28.62 11.36
C LEU A 53 -6.34 27.50 10.56
N LYS A 54 -5.03 27.55 10.32
CA LYS A 54 -4.27 26.42 9.79
C LYS A 54 -3.71 25.60 10.95
N ILE A 55 -3.92 24.29 10.89
CA ILE A 55 -3.32 23.30 11.78
C ILE A 55 -2.16 22.66 11.02
N VAL A 56 -0.95 22.73 11.56
CA VAL A 56 0.27 22.28 10.88
C VAL A 56 1.02 21.28 11.76
N ILE A 57 1.43 20.16 11.17
CA ILE A 57 2.28 19.13 11.80
C ILE A 57 3.57 18.94 10.99
N PRO A 58 4.65 18.40 11.61
CA PRO A 58 5.83 17.98 10.87
C PRO A 58 5.52 16.89 9.84
N ASP A 59 6.29 16.82 8.76
CA ASP A 59 6.28 15.70 7.82
C ASP A 59 7.19 14.55 8.26
N ASP A 60 7.16 13.42 7.54
CA ASP A 60 8.01 12.22 7.74
C ASP A 60 8.16 11.80 9.23
N ILE A 61 7.07 11.94 10.00
CA ILE A 61 7.07 11.66 11.43
C ILE A 61 7.40 10.18 11.66
N LYS A 62 8.52 9.92 12.32
CA LYS A 62 8.96 8.57 12.69
C LYS A 62 8.47 8.20 14.08
N PHE A 63 8.19 6.92 14.30
CA PHE A 63 7.73 6.42 15.60
C PHE A 63 8.65 6.79 16.78
N SER A 64 9.97 6.85 16.52
CA SER A 64 11.01 7.18 17.49
C SER A 64 11.38 8.67 17.55
N ASP A 65 10.62 9.53 16.87
CA ASP A 65 10.90 10.96 16.86
C ASP A 65 10.69 11.56 18.26
N ARG A 66 11.60 12.47 18.65
CA ARG A 66 11.60 13.13 19.96
C ARG A 66 10.48 14.17 20.09
N LEU A 67 9.93 14.61 18.95
CA LEU A 67 8.79 15.52 18.90
C LEU A 67 7.47 14.83 19.31
N LEU A 68 7.46 13.50 19.41
CA LEU A 68 6.27 12.74 19.79
C LEU A 68 6.23 12.47 21.29
N THR A 69 5.13 12.92 21.91
CA THR A 69 4.80 12.55 23.28
C THR A 69 4.04 11.23 23.29
N THR A 70 4.29 10.41 24.31
CA THR A 70 3.52 9.18 24.52
C THR A 70 2.37 9.48 25.47
N VAL A 71 1.15 9.19 25.02
CA VAL A 71 -0.08 9.47 25.75
C VAL A 71 -0.83 8.14 25.95
N ASP A 72 -1.29 7.87 27.17
CA ASP A 72 -2.23 6.77 27.40
C ASP A 72 -3.55 7.13 26.72
N ILE A 73 -4.13 6.21 25.95
CA ILE A 73 -5.39 6.50 25.28
C ILE A 73 -6.53 6.82 26.28
N GLN A 74 -6.41 6.41 27.54
CA GLN A 74 -7.36 6.77 28.59
C GLN A 74 -7.36 8.27 28.91
N GLU A 75 -6.35 9.03 28.48
CA GLU A 75 -6.31 10.49 28.61
C GLU A 75 -7.08 11.21 27.49
N PHE A 76 -7.56 10.50 26.47
CA PHE A 76 -8.36 11.09 25.42
C PHE A 76 -9.75 11.45 25.95
N ASP A 77 -10.26 12.62 25.54
CA ASP A 77 -11.54 13.14 26.02
C ASP A 77 -12.47 13.50 24.85
N GLU A 78 -12.11 14.50 24.05
CA GLU A 78 -12.96 15.00 22.95
C GLU A 78 -12.37 14.68 21.57
N MET A 79 -13.22 14.20 20.67
CA MET A 79 -12.90 13.98 19.26
C MET A 79 -12.86 15.31 18.49
N TYR A 80 -12.23 15.32 17.31
CA TYR A 80 -12.22 16.47 16.40
C TYR A 80 -13.58 17.16 16.19
N SER A 81 -14.68 16.40 16.07
CA SER A 81 -16.03 16.96 15.88
C SER A 81 -16.60 17.69 17.11
N GLU A 82 -16.01 17.46 18.27
CA GLU A 82 -16.42 18.02 19.55
C GLU A 82 -15.56 19.24 19.95
N LEU A 83 -14.53 19.59 19.16
CA LEU A 83 -13.60 20.67 19.51
C LEU A 83 -14.16 22.05 19.15
N TYR A 84 -14.26 22.90 20.16
CA TYR A 84 -14.65 24.32 20.04
C TYR A 84 -13.53 25.22 20.54
N LEU A 85 -13.33 26.36 19.87
CA LEU A 85 -12.43 27.42 20.34
C LEU A 85 -13.12 28.27 21.41
N ASP A 86 -12.35 29.09 22.13
CA ASP A 86 -12.85 29.99 23.19
C ASP A 86 -13.99 30.91 22.76
N ASN A 87 -14.07 31.25 21.47
CA ASN A 87 -15.15 32.04 20.89
C ASN A 87 -16.38 31.21 20.48
N HIS A 88 -16.49 29.97 20.94
CA HIS A 88 -17.52 28.97 20.63
C HIS A 88 -17.64 28.59 19.15
N SER A 89 -16.65 28.92 18.30
CA SER A 89 -16.62 28.42 16.94
C SER A 89 -16.01 27.02 16.88
N SER A 90 -16.59 26.15 16.04
CA SER A 90 -16.05 24.80 15.84
C SER A 90 -14.66 24.86 15.21
N LEU A 91 -13.75 24.01 15.67
CA LEU A 91 -12.43 23.85 15.05
C LEU A 91 -12.56 23.48 13.58
N ALA A 92 -13.54 22.63 13.25
CA ALA A 92 -13.76 22.14 11.88
C ALA A 92 -14.12 23.25 10.90
N ASP A 93 -14.97 24.19 11.32
CA ASP A 93 -15.33 25.37 10.52
C ASP A 93 -14.14 26.30 10.35
N LYS A 94 -13.32 26.45 11.39
CA LYS A 94 -12.17 27.36 11.39
C LYS A 94 -11.00 26.85 10.55
N CYS A 95 -10.77 25.54 10.53
CA CYS A 95 -9.74 24.94 9.68
C CYS A 95 -10.24 24.56 8.29
N GLY A 96 -11.54 24.71 8.01
CA GLY A 96 -12.14 24.38 6.72
C GLY A 96 -12.04 22.89 6.38
N GLY A 97 -12.03 22.03 7.40
CA GLY A 97 -11.91 20.57 7.22
C GLY A 97 -10.55 20.09 6.73
N LYS A 98 -9.47 20.79 7.08
CA LYS A 98 -8.12 20.50 6.58
C LYS A 98 -7.04 20.74 7.63
N MET A 99 -5.96 20.00 7.54
CA MET A 99 -4.69 20.29 8.21
C MET A 99 -3.54 20.07 7.24
N PHE A 100 -2.31 20.39 7.66
CA PHE A 100 -1.15 20.41 6.75
C PHE A 100 0.08 19.74 7.37
N GLU A 101 0.80 18.96 6.56
CA GLU A 101 2.17 18.54 6.84
C GLU A 101 3.14 19.58 6.26
N ASP A 102 4.09 20.05 7.06
CA ASP A 102 5.12 20.99 6.63
C ASP A 102 6.35 20.24 6.09
N GLN A 103 6.47 20.18 4.76
CA GLN A 103 7.60 19.59 4.04
C GLN A 103 8.61 20.67 3.67
N ASN A 104 9.41 21.12 4.66
CA ASN A 104 10.42 22.16 4.47
C ASN A 104 9.88 23.45 3.81
N GLY A 105 8.71 23.93 4.25
CA GLY A 105 8.04 25.12 3.72
C GLY A 105 7.01 24.85 2.63
N GLN A 106 6.87 23.61 2.17
CA GLN A 106 5.75 23.18 1.34
C GLN A 106 4.68 22.50 2.18
N GLU A 107 3.47 23.06 2.22
CA GLU A 107 2.35 22.52 2.98
C GLU A 107 1.58 21.46 2.15
N LEU A 108 1.58 20.19 2.61
CA LEU A 108 0.77 19.12 2.03
C LEU A 108 -0.55 18.97 2.80
N GLU A 109 -1.67 19.04 2.09
CA GLU A 109 -3.00 18.98 2.69
C GLU A 109 -3.37 17.56 3.16
N ILE A 110 -3.91 17.47 4.38
CA ILE A 110 -4.58 16.29 4.93
C ILE A 110 -6.04 16.63 5.22
N ALA A 111 -6.95 15.81 4.69
CA ALA A 111 -8.39 15.98 4.86
C ALA A 111 -8.84 15.69 6.30
N LEU A 112 -9.70 16.56 6.83
CA LEU A 112 -10.40 16.39 8.10
C LEU A 112 -11.93 16.46 7.93
N PRO A 113 -12.70 15.61 8.62
CA PRO A 113 -12.21 14.49 9.41
C PRO A 113 -11.57 13.41 8.54
N ASN A 114 -10.86 12.48 9.17
CA ASN A 114 -10.18 11.36 8.53
C ASN A 114 -11.14 10.61 7.60
N PRO A 115 -10.77 10.38 6.32
CA PRO A 115 -11.63 9.71 5.35
C PRO A 115 -12.12 8.32 5.80
N TRP A 116 -11.40 7.64 6.69
CA TRP A 116 -11.81 6.37 7.28
C TRP A 116 -13.11 6.45 8.06
N ARG A 117 -13.49 7.62 8.60
CA ARG A 117 -14.81 7.79 9.24
C ARG A 117 -15.95 7.47 8.29
N LYS A 118 -15.84 7.91 7.03
CA LYS A 118 -16.85 7.63 5.99
C LYS A 118 -16.86 6.15 5.62
N LYS A 119 -15.70 5.52 5.45
CA LYS A 119 -15.58 4.09 5.13
C LYS A 119 -16.13 3.21 6.26
N ALA A 120 -15.81 3.55 7.51
CA ALA A 120 -16.19 2.76 8.67
C ALA A 120 -17.65 2.96 9.12
N GLN A 121 -18.31 4.05 8.71
CA GLN A 121 -19.71 4.33 9.06
C GLN A 121 -19.99 4.24 10.57
N GLY A 122 -19.04 4.73 11.39
CA GLY A 122 -19.14 4.66 12.85
C GLY A 122 -18.95 3.26 13.45
N LYS A 123 -18.45 2.29 12.68
CA LYS A 123 -18.08 0.96 13.17
C LYS A 123 -16.60 0.89 13.54
N ILE A 124 -16.24 -0.07 14.37
CA ILE A 124 -14.85 -0.34 14.70
C ILE A 124 -14.15 -0.91 13.47
N ILE A 125 -12.95 -0.42 13.15
CA ILE A 125 -12.10 -0.95 12.09
C ILE A 125 -11.20 -2.02 12.70
N GLN A 126 -11.25 -3.22 12.15
CA GLN A 126 -10.42 -4.34 12.58
C GLN A 126 -9.51 -4.77 11.43
N HIS A 127 -8.21 -4.62 11.63
CA HIS A 127 -7.24 -5.11 10.67
C HIS A 127 -7.06 -6.62 10.85
N VAL A 128 -7.19 -7.36 9.76
CA VAL A 128 -6.96 -8.80 9.71
C VAL A 128 -5.75 -9.05 8.82
N PRO A 129 -4.56 -9.23 9.41
CA PRO A 129 -3.38 -9.61 8.67
C PRO A 129 -3.55 -10.97 8.01
N ILE A 130 -3.26 -11.06 6.72
CA ILE A 130 -3.35 -12.28 5.94
C ILE A 130 -2.03 -12.57 5.21
N THR A 131 -1.79 -13.85 4.98
CA THR A 131 -0.79 -14.33 4.01
C THR A 131 -1.53 -14.79 2.78
N LEU A 132 -1.32 -14.11 1.66
CA LEU A 132 -1.89 -14.50 0.37
C LEU A 132 -1.01 -15.58 -0.27
N TYR A 133 -1.68 -16.54 -0.88
CA TYR A 133 -1.07 -17.57 -1.69
C TYR A 133 -1.73 -17.61 -3.05
N SER A 134 -0.94 -17.76 -4.11
CA SER A 134 -1.49 -18.03 -5.44
C SER A 134 -0.78 -19.21 -6.10
N ASP A 135 -1.58 -20.03 -6.77
CA ASP A 135 -1.15 -21.26 -7.43
C ASP A 135 -1.77 -21.39 -8.83
N ASP A 136 -1.06 -22.11 -9.69
CA ASP A 136 -1.49 -22.47 -11.03
C ASP A 136 -2.05 -23.90 -11.03
N THR A 137 -3.38 -23.97 -11.12
CA THR A 137 -4.12 -25.22 -11.18
C THR A 137 -4.63 -25.47 -12.60
N SER A 138 -4.58 -26.72 -13.06
CA SER A 138 -5.11 -27.09 -14.37
C SER A 138 -6.57 -27.49 -14.28
N GLY A 139 -7.43 -26.89 -15.10
CA GLY A 139 -8.84 -27.28 -15.22
C GLY A 139 -9.08 -28.61 -15.95
N ASN A 140 -8.04 -29.22 -16.53
CA ASN A 140 -8.06 -30.55 -17.17
C ASN A 140 -6.63 -31.15 -17.15
N SER A 141 -6.46 -32.40 -17.60
CA SER A 141 -5.26 -33.26 -17.56
C SER A 141 -3.92 -32.67 -18.07
N SER A 142 -3.85 -31.39 -18.47
CA SER A 142 -2.61 -30.66 -18.78
C SER A 142 -2.65 -29.19 -18.34
N LYS A 143 -1.64 -28.76 -17.57
CA LYS A 143 -1.43 -27.36 -17.12
C LYS A 143 -1.19 -26.36 -18.24
N GLN A 144 -0.78 -26.80 -19.43
CA GLN A 144 -0.30 -25.91 -20.48
C GLN A 144 -1.40 -25.17 -21.25
N TRP A 145 -2.64 -25.68 -21.27
CA TRP A 145 -3.69 -25.19 -22.18
C TRP A 145 -4.94 -24.63 -21.48
N ASN A 146 -5.08 -24.81 -20.17
CA ASN A 146 -6.18 -24.30 -19.35
C ASN A 146 -5.64 -23.93 -17.97
N LYS A 147 -4.85 -22.85 -17.95
CA LYS A 147 -4.25 -22.30 -16.72
C LYS A 147 -5.33 -21.56 -15.92
N HIS A 148 -5.57 -22.01 -14.70
CA HIS A 148 -6.39 -21.31 -13.74
C HIS A 148 -5.51 -20.80 -12.61
N ILE A 149 -5.47 -19.48 -12.45
CA ILE A 149 -4.82 -18.86 -11.31
C ILE A 149 -5.84 -18.89 -10.17
N SER A 150 -5.49 -19.55 -9.08
CA SER A 150 -6.29 -19.55 -7.86
C SER A 150 -5.61 -18.72 -6.78
N PHE A 151 -6.42 -18.07 -5.94
CA PHE A 151 -5.97 -17.33 -4.78
C PHE A 151 -6.57 -17.93 -3.51
N TYR A 152 -5.70 -18.04 -2.51
CA TYR A 152 -6.02 -18.47 -1.17
C TYR A 152 -5.42 -17.48 -0.18
N PHE A 153 -5.94 -17.47 1.04
CA PHE A 153 -5.28 -16.82 2.16
C PHE A 153 -5.33 -17.65 3.42
N THR A 154 -4.37 -17.39 4.29
CA THR A 154 -4.35 -17.85 5.68
C THR A 154 -4.24 -16.63 6.58
N LEU A 155 -4.74 -16.71 7.83
CA LEU A 155 -4.53 -15.65 8.81
C LEU A 155 -3.05 -15.57 9.17
N ALA A 156 -2.45 -14.38 9.08
CA ALA A 156 -1.05 -14.22 9.42
C ALA A 156 -0.84 -14.31 10.94
N GLY A 157 0.30 -14.89 11.35
CA GLY A 157 0.64 -15.10 12.76
C GLY A 157 0.12 -16.41 13.36
N LEU A 158 -0.61 -17.23 12.61
CA LEU A 158 -0.89 -18.61 13.00
C LEU A 158 0.40 -19.44 13.12
N HIS A 159 0.45 -20.34 14.09
CA HIS A 159 1.57 -21.26 14.24
C HIS A 159 1.64 -22.18 13.00
N PRO A 160 2.84 -22.52 12.47
CA PRO A 160 2.96 -23.31 11.23
C PRO A 160 2.16 -24.62 11.21
N HIS A 161 2.05 -25.32 12.35
CA HIS A 161 1.23 -26.54 12.46
C HIS A 161 -0.27 -26.29 12.24
N LEU A 162 -0.78 -25.08 12.50
CA LEU A 162 -2.17 -24.68 12.21
C LEU A 162 -2.31 -24.23 10.75
N THR A 163 -1.39 -23.39 10.26
CA THR A 163 -1.43 -22.87 8.88
C THR A 163 -1.39 -23.98 7.84
N ASN A 164 -0.75 -25.12 8.15
CA ASN A 164 -0.69 -26.29 7.27
C ASN A 164 -1.98 -27.14 7.26
N GLN A 165 -3.00 -26.79 8.05
CA GLN A 165 -4.28 -27.49 8.05
C GLN A 165 -5.21 -26.84 7.04
N GLU A 166 -5.91 -27.65 6.25
CA GLU A 166 -6.85 -27.20 5.21
C GLU A 166 -7.91 -26.23 5.76
N TYR A 167 -8.35 -26.43 7.01
CA TYR A 167 -9.32 -25.57 7.68
C TYR A 167 -8.91 -24.09 7.72
N HIS A 168 -7.61 -23.81 7.80
CA HIS A 168 -7.07 -22.45 7.89
C HIS A 168 -6.72 -21.86 6.51
N CYS A 169 -6.91 -22.60 5.43
CA CYS A 169 -6.70 -22.17 4.06
C CYS A 169 -8.03 -21.76 3.43
N HIS A 170 -8.20 -20.46 3.18
CA HIS A 170 -9.45 -19.90 2.68
C HIS A 170 -9.32 -19.52 1.21
N PHE A 171 -10.21 -20.05 0.37
CA PHE A 171 -10.29 -19.73 -1.05
C PHE A 171 -10.87 -18.32 -1.28
N LEU A 172 -10.26 -17.56 -2.19
CA LEU A 172 -10.73 -16.23 -2.59
C LEU A 172 -11.40 -16.25 -3.96
N GLY A 173 -10.77 -16.92 -4.91
CA GLY A 173 -11.24 -16.92 -6.28
C GLY A 173 -10.29 -17.64 -7.20
N THR A 174 -10.79 -17.95 -8.40
CA THR A 174 -9.96 -18.44 -9.48
C THR A 174 -10.38 -17.80 -10.79
N SER A 175 -9.41 -17.52 -11.67
CA SER A 175 -9.67 -17.00 -13.01
C SER A 175 -8.76 -17.67 -14.02
N ASN A 176 -9.30 -17.87 -15.22
CA ASN A 176 -8.57 -18.27 -16.41
C ASN A 176 -8.35 -17.09 -17.38
N GLY A 177 -8.90 -15.91 -17.08
CA GLY A 177 -8.78 -14.73 -17.93
C GLY A 177 -8.08 -13.55 -17.26
N ALA A 178 -8.01 -13.55 -15.92
CA ALA A 178 -7.39 -12.51 -15.14
C ALA A 178 -6.01 -12.94 -14.62
N GLY A 179 -5.02 -12.06 -14.80
CA GLY A 179 -3.68 -12.24 -14.26
C GLY A 179 -3.64 -12.08 -12.74
N VAL A 180 -2.50 -12.43 -12.14
CA VAL A 180 -2.30 -12.41 -10.68
C VAL A 180 -2.47 -10.98 -10.13
N LEU A 181 -2.06 -9.96 -10.87
CA LEU A 181 -2.20 -8.55 -10.49
C LEU A 181 -3.64 -8.02 -10.61
N GLU A 182 -4.47 -8.62 -11.46
CA GLU A 182 -5.85 -8.17 -11.69
C GLU A 182 -6.81 -8.72 -10.60
N LEU A 183 -6.42 -9.79 -9.92
CA LEU A 183 -7.22 -10.48 -8.91
C LEU A 183 -7.07 -9.91 -7.48
N VAL A 184 -6.13 -8.99 -7.25
CA VAL A 184 -5.80 -8.50 -5.90
C VAL A 184 -6.34 -7.07 -5.70
N ASP A 185 -7.63 -6.94 -5.39
CA ASP A 185 -8.28 -5.67 -4.94
C ASP A 185 -8.85 -5.77 -3.52
N LEU A 186 -8.43 -6.77 -2.75
CA LEU A 186 -9.05 -7.15 -1.47
C LEU A 186 -8.78 -6.20 -0.30
N ALA A 187 -7.88 -5.23 -0.45
CA ALA A 187 -7.41 -4.39 0.66
C ALA A 187 -7.98 -2.96 0.65
N THR A 188 -8.77 -2.61 -0.36
CA THR A 188 -9.03 -1.20 -0.68
C THR A 188 -10.23 -0.62 0.07
N ASP A 189 -11.32 -1.39 0.17
CA ASP A 189 -12.60 -0.89 0.72
C ASP A 189 -13.10 -1.62 1.98
N GLY A 190 -12.57 -2.80 2.28
CA GLY A 190 -12.96 -3.58 3.45
C GLY A 190 -14.37 -4.16 3.36
N HIS A 191 -14.74 -4.97 4.36
CA HIS A 191 -16.03 -5.63 4.42
C HIS A 191 -16.62 -5.58 5.83
N PHE A 192 -17.91 -5.32 5.95
CA PHE A 192 -18.59 -5.39 7.24
C PHE A 192 -18.82 -6.83 7.67
N ALA A 193 -18.56 -7.12 8.94
CA ALA A 193 -18.80 -8.41 9.56
C ALA A 193 -19.19 -8.22 11.03
N TYR A 194 -19.84 -9.22 11.62
CA TYR A 194 -20.19 -9.20 13.04
C TYR A 194 -19.05 -9.76 13.89
N ASP A 195 -18.50 -8.97 14.82
CA ASP A 195 -17.51 -9.45 15.79
C ASP A 195 -18.24 -10.05 17.00
N SER A 196 -18.10 -11.38 17.16
CA SER A 196 -18.78 -12.12 18.22
C SER A 196 -18.27 -11.84 19.63
N LEU A 197 -17.06 -11.28 19.79
CA LEU A 197 -16.49 -10.88 21.08
C LEU A 197 -16.98 -9.47 21.45
N LEU A 198 -16.98 -8.55 20.49
CA LEU A 198 -17.43 -7.17 20.68
C LEU A 198 -18.95 -7.01 20.61
N LYS A 199 -19.66 -8.03 20.15
CA LYS A 199 -21.13 -8.08 19.98
C LYS A 199 -21.69 -6.97 19.09
N GLN A 200 -20.93 -6.54 18.09
CA GLN A 200 -21.32 -5.46 17.17
C GLN A 200 -20.70 -5.66 15.79
N ASP A 201 -21.25 -4.98 14.79
CA ASP A 201 -20.66 -4.95 13.46
C ASP A 201 -19.35 -4.16 13.46
N VAL A 202 -18.37 -4.66 12.73
CA VAL A 202 -17.04 -4.08 12.52
C VAL A 202 -16.75 -4.01 11.03
N LEU A 203 -15.92 -3.04 10.63
CA LEU A 203 -15.31 -2.99 9.30
C LEU A 203 -14.01 -3.79 9.34
N ILE A 204 -13.99 -4.94 8.67
CA ILE A 204 -12.79 -5.75 8.49
C ILE A 204 -11.96 -5.17 7.33
N MET A 205 -10.70 -4.90 7.61
CA MET A 205 -9.70 -4.50 6.62
C MET A 205 -8.62 -5.57 6.53
N SER A 206 -8.52 -6.23 5.38
CA SER A 206 -7.45 -7.19 5.12
C SER A 206 -6.12 -6.47 4.92
N VAL A 207 -5.08 -6.91 5.62
CA VAL A 207 -3.71 -6.41 5.44
C VAL A 207 -2.85 -7.55 4.93
N ILE A 208 -2.38 -7.45 3.68
CA ILE A 208 -1.50 -8.46 3.09
C ILE A 208 -0.12 -8.32 3.73
N MET A 209 0.20 -9.21 4.66
CA MET A 209 1.48 -9.20 5.38
C MET A 209 2.56 -9.91 4.59
N ALA A 210 2.19 -10.97 3.88
CA ALA A 210 3.08 -11.73 3.01
C ALA A 210 2.31 -12.23 1.79
N PHE A 211 3.05 -12.37 0.69
CA PHE A 211 2.58 -13.00 -0.52
C PHE A 211 3.50 -14.19 -0.82
N ILE A 212 2.91 -15.37 -1.02
CA ILE A 212 3.62 -16.61 -1.32
C ILE A 212 3.17 -17.10 -2.68
N ALA A 213 4.13 -17.34 -3.57
CA ALA A 213 3.94 -18.04 -4.82
C ALA A 213 5.26 -18.60 -5.34
N GLU A 214 5.18 -19.32 -6.46
CA GLU A 214 6.36 -19.77 -7.18
C GLU A 214 7.15 -18.59 -7.77
N SER A 215 8.44 -18.82 -8.07
CA SER A 215 9.37 -17.77 -8.52
C SER A 215 8.89 -16.95 -9.73
N PRO A 216 8.27 -17.54 -10.78
CA PRO A 216 7.74 -16.75 -11.90
C PRO A 216 6.62 -15.80 -11.47
N MET A 217 5.76 -16.24 -10.56
CA MET A 217 4.63 -15.46 -10.08
C MET A 217 5.08 -14.35 -9.12
N HIS A 218 6.06 -14.62 -8.24
CA HIS A 218 6.71 -13.58 -7.45
C HIS A 218 7.37 -12.51 -8.32
N ALA A 219 7.99 -12.92 -9.44
CA ALA A 219 8.59 -11.99 -10.40
C ALA A 219 7.53 -11.10 -11.05
N GLU A 220 6.35 -11.64 -11.38
CA GLU A 220 5.23 -10.88 -11.93
C GLU A 220 4.68 -9.86 -10.91
N ILE A 221 4.34 -10.31 -9.71
CA ILE A 221 3.71 -9.46 -8.68
C ILE A 221 4.63 -8.34 -8.20
N THR A 222 5.90 -8.66 -7.97
CA THR A 222 6.87 -7.66 -7.52
C THR A 222 7.47 -6.87 -8.68
N SER A 223 7.02 -7.13 -9.92
CA SER A 223 7.59 -6.58 -11.16
C SER A 223 9.12 -6.78 -11.23
N THR A 224 9.61 -7.84 -10.60
CA THR A 224 11.03 -8.19 -10.51
C THR A 224 11.39 -9.05 -11.71
N SER A 225 12.03 -8.46 -12.72
CA SER A 225 12.62 -9.23 -13.81
C SER A 225 13.58 -10.29 -13.27
N LEU A 226 13.51 -11.54 -13.77
CA LEU A 226 14.30 -12.71 -13.36
C LEU A 226 15.64 -12.31 -12.70
N PRO A 227 15.76 -12.36 -11.36
CA PRO A 227 16.83 -11.71 -10.61
C PRO A 227 18.23 -12.11 -11.07
N ALA A 228 18.40 -13.34 -11.52
CA ALA A 228 19.67 -13.86 -12.01
C ALA A 228 20.14 -13.16 -13.31
N ASN A 229 19.21 -12.87 -14.23
CA ASN A 229 19.53 -12.38 -15.58
C ASN A 229 19.40 -10.86 -15.73
N ALA A 230 18.73 -10.17 -14.81
CA ALA A 230 18.49 -8.74 -14.90
C ALA A 230 19.69 -7.90 -14.43
N ASN A 231 20.12 -6.91 -15.22
CA ASN A 231 21.17 -5.97 -14.80
C ASN A 231 20.71 -5.05 -13.65
N SER A 232 19.42 -4.70 -13.64
CA SER A 232 18.74 -3.98 -12.56
C SER A 232 17.62 -4.87 -12.01
N PRO A 233 17.89 -5.73 -11.01
CA PRO A 233 16.89 -6.68 -10.54
C PRO A 233 15.80 -6.05 -9.68
N CYS A 234 15.96 -4.81 -9.20
CA CYS A 234 15.04 -4.18 -8.26
C CYS A 234 14.25 -3.02 -8.89
N ARG A 235 12.93 -2.98 -8.66
CA ARG A 235 12.02 -1.88 -9.03
C ARG A 235 11.81 -0.85 -7.91
N VAL A 236 12.39 -1.08 -6.74
CA VAL A 236 12.35 -0.14 -5.61
C VAL A 236 13.60 0.73 -5.57
N CYS A 237 14.77 0.18 -5.91
CA CYS A 237 16.05 0.90 -5.88
C CYS A 237 16.76 0.92 -7.23
N LEU A 238 17.79 1.75 -7.32
CA LEU A 238 18.62 1.96 -8.52
C LEU A 238 19.83 1.01 -8.58
N LEU A 239 19.81 -0.11 -7.85
CA LEU A 239 20.89 -1.10 -7.90
C LEU A 239 21.06 -1.65 -9.33
N PHE A 240 22.28 -1.62 -9.85
CA PHE A 240 22.59 -1.91 -11.25
C PHE A 240 23.99 -2.51 -11.42
N VAL A 241 24.14 -3.37 -12.43
CA VAL A 241 25.41 -3.81 -12.98
C VAL A 241 25.44 -3.64 -14.50
N ALA A 242 26.61 -3.31 -15.05
CA ALA A 242 26.77 -3.23 -16.50
C ALA A 242 26.69 -4.61 -17.16
N LYS A 243 27.32 -5.62 -16.55
CA LYS A 243 27.28 -7.01 -17.01
C LYS A 243 26.80 -7.92 -15.88
N LYS A 244 26.08 -8.98 -16.24
CA LYS A 244 25.60 -10.00 -15.29
C LYS A 244 26.72 -10.57 -14.41
N VAL A 245 27.92 -10.77 -14.96
CA VAL A 245 29.08 -11.30 -14.23
C VAL A 245 29.54 -10.37 -13.11
N ASP A 246 29.22 -9.08 -13.17
CA ASP A 246 29.64 -8.10 -12.17
C ASP A 246 28.85 -8.23 -10.85
N LYS A 247 27.76 -9.02 -10.82
CA LYS A 247 26.97 -9.27 -9.60
C LYS A 247 27.75 -10.02 -8.53
N SER A 248 28.79 -10.77 -8.91
CA SER A 248 29.67 -11.45 -7.94
C SER A 248 30.75 -10.53 -7.39
N LEU A 249 30.86 -9.28 -7.87
CA LEU A 249 31.83 -8.34 -7.34
C LEU A 249 31.44 -7.96 -5.90
N LYS A 250 32.46 -7.88 -5.04
CA LYS A 250 32.29 -7.51 -3.63
C LYS A 250 31.50 -6.21 -3.45
N GLY A 251 31.74 -5.21 -4.31
CA GLY A 251 31.02 -3.94 -4.27
C GLY A 251 29.51 -4.12 -4.44
N TYR A 252 29.10 -4.85 -5.48
CA TYR A 252 27.68 -5.13 -5.72
C TYR A 252 27.04 -5.92 -4.58
N VAL A 253 27.71 -6.97 -4.07
CA VAL A 253 27.18 -7.77 -2.95
C VAL A 253 27.06 -6.93 -1.68
N THR A 254 28.03 -6.04 -1.45
CA THR A 254 28.01 -5.10 -0.31
C THR A 254 26.82 -4.14 -0.43
N ASP A 255 26.60 -3.54 -1.60
CA ASP A 255 25.46 -2.66 -1.87
C ASP A 255 24.12 -3.38 -1.80
N PHE A 256 24.04 -4.60 -2.34
CA PHE A 256 22.85 -5.44 -2.31
C PHE A 256 22.44 -5.81 -0.88
N MET A 257 23.40 -6.15 -0.04
CA MET A 257 23.18 -6.47 1.38
C MET A 257 23.00 -5.22 2.25
N GLY A 258 23.14 -4.01 1.67
CA GLY A 258 23.09 -2.75 2.41
C GLY A 258 24.22 -2.62 3.43
N LEU A 259 25.40 -3.18 3.14
CA LEU A 259 26.57 -3.16 4.03
C LEU A 259 27.57 -2.06 3.69
N SER A 260 27.29 -1.24 2.68
CA SER A 260 28.12 -0.10 2.28
C SER A 260 28.07 0.99 3.35
N ASP A 261 29.23 1.61 3.61
CA ASP A 261 29.50 2.70 4.57
C ASP A 261 28.26 3.27 5.30
N GLY A 262 27.88 2.62 6.41
CA GLY A 262 26.84 3.08 7.32
C GLY A 262 25.41 2.57 7.05
N LEU A 263 25.25 1.34 6.55
CA LEU A 263 23.94 0.73 6.26
C LEU A 263 23.12 1.50 5.21
N ARG A 264 23.81 2.15 4.25
CA ARG A 264 23.12 2.88 3.19
C ARG A 264 22.56 1.89 2.17
N GLN A 265 21.24 1.74 2.16
CA GLN A 265 20.55 1.02 1.09
C GLN A 265 20.80 1.69 -0.27
N PRO A 266 20.79 0.93 -1.38
CA PRO A 266 20.88 1.52 -2.71
C PRO A 266 19.80 2.59 -2.89
N ARG A 267 20.15 3.69 -3.58
CA ARG A 267 19.26 4.84 -3.73
C ARG A 267 17.87 4.40 -4.23
N PRO A 268 16.77 4.78 -3.56
CA PRO A 268 15.44 4.44 -4.01
C PRO A 268 15.14 5.12 -5.36
N ARG A 269 14.31 4.47 -6.16
CA ARG A 269 13.77 5.07 -7.38
C ARG A 269 12.76 6.15 -7.02
N ASN A 270 12.72 7.21 -7.82
CA ASN A 270 11.63 8.16 -7.76
C ASN A 270 10.44 7.59 -8.56
N TRP A 271 9.28 7.48 -7.91
CA TRP A 271 8.09 6.86 -8.51
C TRP A 271 7.53 7.68 -9.69
N GLU A 272 7.49 9.00 -9.55
CA GLU A 272 6.95 9.90 -10.57
C GLU A 272 7.83 9.94 -11.82
N GLU A 273 9.15 9.95 -11.61
CA GLU A 273 10.13 9.78 -12.69
C GLU A 273 9.98 8.42 -13.38
N THR A 274 9.77 7.35 -12.60
CA THR A 274 9.57 6.00 -13.13
C THR A 274 8.33 5.92 -14.01
N LYS A 275 7.20 6.47 -13.56
CA LYS A 275 5.96 6.59 -14.35
C LYS A 275 6.18 7.38 -15.64
N THR A 276 6.80 8.55 -15.53
CA THR A 276 7.06 9.43 -16.68
C THR A 276 7.89 8.71 -17.74
N ARG A 277 8.94 7.99 -17.32
CA ARG A 277 9.79 7.21 -18.22
C ARG A 277 9.07 6.02 -18.84
N LEU A 278 8.23 5.32 -18.09
CA LEU A 278 7.41 4.22 -18.64
C LEU A 278 6.43 4.73 -19.70
N HIS A 279 5.76 5.87 -19.45
CA HIS A 279 4.91 6.50 -20.46
C HIS A 279 5.69 6.95 -21.70
N GLN A 280 6.91 7.47 -21.51
CA GLN A 280 7.76 7.85 -22.63
C GLN A 280 8.18 6.63 -23.46
N ALA A 281 8.67 5.57 -22.81
CA ALA A 281 9.04 4.32 -23.47
C ALA A 281 7.85 3.71 -24.22
N TRP A 282 6.65 3.74 -23.63
CA TRP A 282 5.43 3.29 -24.32
C TRP A 282 5.14 4.13 -25.56
N ARG A 283 5.22 5.48 -25.49
CA ARG A 283 5.05 6.35 -26.67
C ARG A 283 6.09 6.06 -27.74
N ASP A 284 7.35 5.88 -27.33
CA ASP A 284 8.44 5.55 -28.23
C ASP A 284 8.20 4.20 -28.91
N SER A 285 7.66 3.20 -28.21
CA SER A 285 7.31 1.91 -28.80
C SER A 285 6.23 1.99 -29.90
N LYS A 286 5.37 3.02 -29.86
CA LYS A 286 4.33 3.25 -30.88
C LYS A 286 4.83 4.05 -32.08
N ASN A 287 5.84 4.89 -31.88
CA ASN A 287 6.27 5.89 -32.86
C ASN A 287 7.69 5.64 -33.42
N LYS A 288 8.48 4.76 -32.80
CA LYS A 288 9.87 4.46 -33.16
C LYS A 288 10.09 2.96 -33.32
N ALA A 289 11.28 2.59 -33.80
CA ALA A 289 11.69 1.19 -33.89
C ALA A 289 11.73 0.52 -32.50
N LYS A 290 11.41 -0.77 -32.42
CA LYS A 290 11.43 -1.61 -31.20
C LYS A 290 12.76 -1.53 -30.43
N THR A 291 13.87 -1.35 -31.15
CA THR A 291 15.20 -1.15 -30.56
C THR A 291 15.29 0.08 -29.65
N SER A 292 14.60 1.17 -29.99
CA SER A 292 14.56 2.39 -29.14
C SER A 292 13.92 2.10 -27.79
N TYR A 293 12.83 1.32 -27.76
CA TYR A 293 12.17 0.89 -26.53
C TYR A 293 13.07 -0.02 -25.68
N ASP A 294 13.70 -1.01 -26.31
CA ASP A 294 14.59 -1.95 -25.61
C ASP A 294 15.82 -1.24 -25.00
N GLU A 295 16.40 -0.26 -25.71
CA GLU A 295 17.53 0.52 -25.20
C GLU A 295 17.13 1.41 -24.00
N GLU A 296 16.01 2.12 -24.11
CA GLU A 296 15.52 3.01 -23.06
C GLU A 296 15.14 2.24 -21.78
N THR A 297 14.35 1.17 -21.93
CA THR A 297 13.94 0.33 -20.81
C THR A 297 15.12 -0.38 -20.17
N LYS A 298 16.13 -0.83 -20.95
CA LYS A 298 17.36 -1.42 -20.41
C LYS A 298 18.18 -0.40 -19.64
N LYS A 299 18.35 0.82 -20.16
CA LYS A 299 19.12 1.91 -19.52
C LYS A 299 18.60 2.23 -18.13
N PHE A 300 17.28 2.21 -17.96
CA PHE A 300 16.64 2.56 -16.69
C PHE A 300 16.22 1.34 -15.86
N GLY A 301 16.45 0.11 -16.35
CA GLY A 301 16.03 -1.10 -15.67
C GLY A 301 14.51 -1.19 -15.50
N LEU A 302 13.77 -0.80 -16.56
CA LEU A 302 12.31 -0.67 -16.57
C LEU A 302 11.62 -1.69 -17.50
N LYS A 303 12.34 -2.72 -17.96
CA LYS A 303 11.77 -3.78 -18.80
C LYS A 303 10.92 -4.75 -17.98
N ASP A 304 9.68 -4.98 -18.40
CA ASP A 304 8.74 -5.97 -17.85
C ASP A 304 7.83 -6.52 -18.96
N ASN A 305 7.27 -7.71 -18.73
CA ASN A 305 6.50 -8.44 -19.75
C ASN A 305 5.17 -7.74 -20.06
N ILE A 306 4.53 -7.14 -19.05
CA ILE A 306 3.25 -6.44 -19.21
C ILE A 306 3.40 -5.28 -20.19
N ASN A 307 4.40 -4.41 -19.98
CA ASN A 307 4.66 -3.31 -20.89
C ASN A 307 5.08 -3.79 -22.28
N VAL A 308 5.81 -4.91 -22.40
CA VAL A 308 6.16 -5.49 -23.70
C VAL A 308 4.91 -5.90 -24.47
N GLU A 309 3.93 -6.55 -23.83
CA GLU A 309 2.66 -6.94 -24.45
C GLU A 309 1.90 -5.71 -24.98
N TYR A 310 1.72 -4.68 -24.15
CA TYR A 310 1.02 -3.45 -24.54
C TYR A 310 1.76 -2.63 -25.61
N SER A 311 3.10 -2.62 -25.56
CA SER A 311 3.94 -1.84 -26.46
C SER A 311 4.06 -2.49 -27.84
N CYS A 312 4.37 -3.78 -27.90
CA CYS A 312 4.70 -4.48 -29.15
C CYS A 312 3.49 -5.05 -29.91
N GLY A 313 2.27 -4.98 -29.35
CA GLY A 313 1.08 -5.55 -30.00
C GLY A 313 1.12 -7.07 -30.07
N GLU A 314 2.01 -7.72 -29.32
CA GLU A 314 2.01 -9.16 -29.11
C GLU A 314 0.85 -9.48 -28.15
N VAL A 315 -0.37 -9.51 -28.70
CA VAL A 315 -1.52 -10.12 -28.03
C VAL A 315 -1.21 -11.62 -27.95
N PRO A 316 -1.28 -12.25 -26.76
CA PRO A 316 -1.18 -13.70 -26.67
C PRO A 316 -2.21 -14.33 -27.62
N PRO A 317 -1.88 -15.44 -28.32
CA PRO A 317 -2.80 -16.06 -29.29
C PRO A 317 -4.17 -16.45 -28.71
N GLU A 318 -4.33 -16.43 -27.39
CA GLU A 318 -5.58 -16.71 -26.66
C GLU A 318 -6.68 -15.65 -26.83
N LYS A 319 -6.39 -14.43 -27.34
CA LYS A 319 -7.44 -13.42 -27.63
C LYS A 319 -7.84 -13.33 -29.12
N GLN A 320 -7.33 -14.22 -29.97
CA GLN A 320 -7.70 -14.30 -31.40
C GLN A 320 -8.60 -15.51 -31.70
N THR A 321 -9.71 -15.71 -30.99
CA THR A 321 -10.82 -16.51 -31.55
C THR A 321 -12.17 -16.07 -31.01
N ARG A 322 -12.80 -15.15 -31.74
CA ARG A 322 -14.24 -15.18 -32.05
C ARG A 322 -14.48 -14.27 -33.25
N SER A 323 -13.92 -14.67 -34.40
CA SER A 323 -14.56 -14.32 -35.66
C SER A 323 -15.89 -15.06 -35.68
N GLU A 324 -16.99 -14.32 -35.62
CA GLU A 324 -18.35 -14.81 -35.82
C GLU A 324 -18.46 -15.43 -37.23
N GLY A 325 -18.11 -16.71 -37.33
CA GLY A 325 -18.56 -17.58 -38.40
C GLY A 325 -19.99 -18.00 -38.11
N GLY A 326 -20.93 -17.06 -38.32
CA GLY A 326 -22.36 -17.37 -38.35
C GLY A 326 -22.65 -18.27 -39.54
N ASN A 327 -22.54 -19.59 -39.33
CA ASN A 327 -23.02 -20.58 -40.28
C ASN A 327 -24.55 -20.63 -40.14
N GLN A 328 -25.26 -19.90 -41.00
CA GLN A 328 -26.66 -20.21 -41.32
C GLN A 328 -26.69 -21.60 -41.95
N ARG A 329 -27.45 -22.51 -41.33
CA ARG A 329 -28.13 -23.58 -42.05
C ARG A 329 -29.50 -23.78 -41.42
N ASP A 330 -30.48 -23.80 -42.33
CA ASP A 330 -31.87 -24.19 -42.15
C ASP A 330 -32.05 -25.56 -41.48
#